data_AF-A0A3C0K812-F1
#
_entry.id   AF-A0A3C0K812-F1
#
_cell.length_a   1.000
_cell.length_b   1.000
_cell.length_c   1.000
_cell.angle_alpha   90.00
_cell.angle_beta   90.00
_cell.angle_gamma   90.00
#
_symmetry.space_group_name_H-M   'P 1'
#
loop_
_entity.id
_entity.type
_entity.pdbx_description
1 polymer ?
#
loop_
_entity_poly.entity_id
_entity_poly.type
_entity_poly.pdbx_seq_one_letter_code
_entity_poly.pdbx_strand_id
1 'polypeptide(L)' 'LLALLKPGGRLGAIVGDEPVMRASIITREGDAAFRTTQPWDTIAPRLRNFPETPRFRF' A
#
# COMPACT_ATOMS: atom_id res chain seq x y z
N LEU A 1 3.84 -2.01 -10.37
CA LEU A 1 4.06 -2.75 -9.11
C LEU A 1 3.16 -3.99 -8.99
N LEU A 2 1.83 -3.87 -9.01
CA LEU A 2 0.94 -5.04 -8.88
C LEU A 2 1.13 -6.10 -9.97
N ALA A 3 1.42 -5.69 -11.21
CA ALA A 3 1.75 -6.59 -12.31
C ALA A 3 3.04 -7.42 -12.08
N LEU A 4 3.89 -7.04 -11.13
CA LEU A 4 5.10 -7.78 -10.76
C LEU A 4 4.80 -8.94 -9.79
N LEU A 5 3.60 -8.99 -9.21
CA LEU A 5 3.19 -10.11 -8.38
C LEU A 5 2.91 -11.32 -9.27
N LYS A 6 3.49 -12.48 -8.94
CA LYS A 6 3.06 -13.77 -9.51
C LYS A 6 1.64 -14.09 -9.03
N PRO A 7 0.87 -14.96 -9.73
CA PRO A 7 -0.39 -15.49 -9.19
C PRO A 7 -0.18 -16.07 -7.78
N GLY A 8 -1.06 -15.72 -6.83
CA GLY A 8 -0.92 -16.04 -5.39
C GLY A 8 0.04 -15.12 -4.62
N GLY A 9 0.76 -14.22 -5.30
CA GLY A 9 1.67 -13.25 -4.69
C GLY A 9 0.93 -12.15 -3.91
N ARG A 10 1.62 -11.55 -2.94
CA ARG A 10 1.07 -10.52 -2.04
C ARG A 10 1.94 -9.27 -1.99
N LEU A 11 1.30 -8.10 -1.94
CA LEU A 11 1.91 -6.80 -1.68
C LEU A 11 1.29 -6.21 -0.41
N GLY A 12 2.14 -5.81 0.55
CA GLY A 12 1.75 -5.01 1.71
C GLY A 12 2.13 -3.56 1.51
N ALA A 13 1.23 -2.65 1.86
CA ALA A 13 1.47 -1.21 1.86
C ALA A 13 0.81 -0.56 3.07
N ILE A 14 1.44 0.45 3.66
CA ILE A 14 0.81 1.33 4.64
C ILE A 14 0.36 2.57 3.87
N VAL A 15 -0.94 2.83 3.89
CA VAL A 15 -1.56 3.88 3.06
C VAL A 15 -2.25 4.89 3.97
N GLY A 16 -2.00 6.17 3.72
CA GLY A 16 -2.53 7.28 4.50
C GLY A 16 -1.43 8.08 5.18
N ASP A 17 -1.84 9.17 5.82
CA ASP A 17 -1.00 10.05 6.62
C ASP A 17 -1.50 10.05 8.07
N GLU A 18 -0.71 10.61 8.98
CA GLU A 18 -1.14 10.76 10.37
C GLU A 18 -2.43 11.59 10.49
N PRO A 19 -3.33 11.24 11.42
CA PRO A 19 -3.15 10.29 12.54
C PRO A 19 -3.55 8.84 12.25
N VAL A 20 -4.09 8.53 11.07
CA VAL A 20 -4.62 7.18 10.76
C VAL A 20 -4.09 6.69 9.42
N MET A 21 -3.24 5.66 9.46
CA MET A 21 -2.81 4.92 8.28
C MET A 21 -3.42 3.51 8.31
N ARG A 22 -3.65 2.90 7.15
CA ARG A 22 -4.15 1.51 7.03
C ARG A 22 -3.09 0.58 6.48
N ALA A 23 -2.92 -0.56 7.12
CA ALA A 23 -2.23 -1.69 6.50
C ALA A 23 -3.13 -2.23 5.38
N SER A 24 -2.68 -2.14 4.13
CA SER A 24 -3.37 -2.67 2.95
C SER A 24 -2.61 -3.88 2.42
N ILE A 25 -3.26 -5.04 2.38
CA ILE A 25 -2.72 -6.29 1.85
C ILE A 25 -3.43 -6.60 0.54
N ILE A 26 -2.66 -6.70 -0.54
CA ILE A 26 -3.16 -6.96 -1.89
C ILE A 26 -2.66 -8.32 -2.34
N THR A 27 -3.56 -9.23 -2.70
CA THR A 27 -3.24 -10.58 -3.20
C THR A 27 -3.66 -10.69 -4.67
N ARG A 28 -2.78 -11.22 -5.53
CA ARG A 28 -3.12 -11.52 -6.93
C ARG A 28 -3.84 -12.88 -7.00
N GLU A 29 -5.15 -12.87 -7.23
CA GLU A 29 -5.99 -14.08 -7.31
C GLU A 29 -6.10 -14.64 -8.74
N GLY A 30 -5.72 -13.85 -9.75
CA GLY A 30 -5.70 -14.27 -11.15
C GLY A 30 -4.93 -13.29 -12.02
N ASP A 31 -5.01 -13.42 -13.34
CA ASP A 31 -4.18 -12.62 -14.25
C ASP A 31 -4.41 -11.11 -14.11
N ALA A 32 -5.67 -10.68 -13.95
CA ALA A 32 -6.03 -9.29 -13.66
C ALA A 32 -6.90 -9.16 -12.40
N ALA A 33 -7.01 -10.21 -11.59
CA ALA A 33 -7.83 -10.24 -10.40
C ALA A 33 -6.97 -9.99 -9.15
N PHE A 34 -7.33 -8.98 -8.37
CA PHE A 34 -6.66 -8.61 -7.13
C PHE A 34 -7.67 -8.44 -6.01
N ARG A 35 -7.38 -9.06 -4.88
CA ARG A 35 -8.13 -8.86 -3.65
C ARG A 35 -7.35 -7.96 -2.70
N THR A 36 -7.99 -6.91 -2.21
CA THR A 36 -7.41 -5.99 -1.23
C THR A 36 -8.12 -6.13 0.11
N THR A 37 -7.37 -6.22 1.19
CA THR A 37 -7.89 -6.21 2.56
C THR A 37 -7.18 -5.14 3.40
N GLN A 38 -7.89 -4.58 4.37
CA GLN A 38 -7.37 -3.57 5.29
C GLN A 38 -7.61 -4.02 6.73
N PRO A 39 -6.80 -4.96 7.25
CA PRO A 39 -7.12 -5.66 8.49
C PRO A 39 -6.96 -4.80 9.75
N TRP A 40 -6.14 -3.75 9.73
CA TRP A 40 -5.96 -2.85 10.88
C TRP A 40 -5.43 -1.48 10.49
N ASP A 41 -5.58 -0.54 11.42
CA ASP A 41 -4.98 0.79 11.39
C ASP A 41 -3.61 0.79 12.10
N THR A 42 -2.71 1.66 11.67
CA THR A 42 -1.35 1.77 12.22
C THR A 42 -0.80 3.20 12.03
N ILE A 43 0.31 3.49 12.70
CA ILE A 43 1.15 4.67 12.48
C ILE A 43 2.58 4.15 12.32
N ALA A 44 3.13 4.26 11.12
CA ALA A 44 4.48 3.80 10.82
C ALA A 44 5.39 4.97 10.41
N PRO A 45 6.67 4.95 10.80
CA PRO A 45 7.64 5.91 10.30
C PRO A 45 7.73 5.87 8.79
N ARG A 46 8.06 7.01 8.18
CA ARG A 46 8.28 7.10 6.73
C ARG A 46 9.39 6.15 6.28
N LEU A 47 9.22 5.61 5.07
CA LEU A 47 10.25 4.82 4.41
C LEU A 47 11.49 5.69 4.15
N ARG A 48 12.67 5.18 4.52
CA ARG A 48 13.94 5.84 4.25
C ARG A 48 14.14 5.96 2.74
N ASN A 49 14.66 7.10 2.29
CA ASN A 49 14.89 7.44 0.89
C ASN A 49 13.61 7.47 0.03
N PHE A 50 12.44 7.65 0.66
CA PHE A 50 11.18 7.81 -0.03
C PHE A 50 10.74 9.29 0.02
N PRO A 51 10.75 10.01 -1.11
CA PRO A 51 10.45 11.43 -1.13
C PRO A 51 9.03 11.71 -0.61
N GLU A 52 8.86 12.86 0.05
CA GLU A 52 7.55 13.35 0.45
C GLU A 52 6.75 13.79 -0.78
N THR A 53 5.45 13.47 -0.79
CA THR A 53 4.55 13.96 -1.82
C THR A 53 4.55 15.49 -1.78
N PRO A 54 4.79 16.19 -2.90
CA PRO A 54 4.77 17.64 -2.90
C PRO A 54 3.42 18.14 -2.39
N ARG A 55 3.44 19.05 -1.41
CA ARG A 55 2.22 19.75 -1.00
C ARG A 55 1.70 20.50 -2.23
N PHE A 56 0.41 20.36 -2.50
CA PHE A 56 -0.25 21.11 -3.55
C PHE A 56 0.00 22.62 -3.35
N ARG A 57 0.43 23.31 -4.41
CA ARG A 57 0.63 24.77 -4.44
C ARG A 57 -0.25 25.33 -5.56
N PHE A 58 -1.02 26.36 -5.25
CA PHE A 58 -1.78 27.16 -6.22
C PHE A 58 -0.86 28.15 -6.94
#